data_AF-A0A167PRB3-F1
#
_entry.id   AF-A0A167PRB3-F1
#
_cell.length_a   1.000
_cell.length_b   1.000
_cell.length_c   1.000
_cell.angle_alpha   90.00
_cell.angle_beta   90.00
_cell.angle_gamma   90.00
#
_symmetry.space_group_name_H-M   'P 1'
#
loop_
_entity.id
_entity.type
_entity.pdbx_description
1 polymer ?
#
loop_
_entity_poly.entity_id
_entity_poly.type
_entity_poly.pdbx_seq_one_letter_code
_entity_poly.pdbx_strand_id
1 'polypeptide(L)'
;MSSINVFPVPTTSTNITITSTPTATITTIPTNNAINTQQQQQQQQQQQQQQQQLSSSPASGSTASAPIPGIIQFDSQQMEEFVKFHRAEIREATDCTKRESKLVANISLDLSSNQDYEGVEMSSDDPQSHRIALHRKVKSSHQFQKYLLDLDDILERKMAAVEALRDRISETVSQVEL
;
A
#
# COMPACT_ATOMS: atom_id res chain seq x y z
N MET A 1 -46.07 7.75 15.36
CA MET A 1 -45.95 7.91 13.89
C MET A 1 -44.63 8.62 13.65
N SER A 2 -43.64 7.88 13.16
CA SER A 2 -42.24 8.31 13.07
C SER A 2 -41.99 8.98 11.72
N SER A 3 -41.49 10.21 11.75
CA SER A 3 -41.09 10.96 10.55
C SER A 3 -39.71 10.53 10.09
N ILE A 4 -39.62 10.07 8.83
CA ILE A 4 -38.38 9.70 8.15
C ILE A 4 -37.80 10.98 7.52
N ASN A 5 -36.61 11.39 7.97
CA ASN A 5 -35.83 12.43 7.30
C ASN A 5 -35.09 11.79 6.11
N VAL A 6 -35.47 12.19 4.89
CA VAL A 6 -34.78 11.84 3.65
C VAL A 6 -33.78 12.94 3.32
N PHE A 7 -32.50 12.60 3.31
CA PHE A 7 -31.43 13.50 2.83
C PHE A 7 -31.37 13.48 1.29
N PRO A 8 -31.16 14.63 0.62
CA PRO A 8 -30.99 14.67 -0.83
C PRO A 8 -29.57 14.25 -1.25
N VAL A 9 -29.50 13.47 -2.32
CA VAL A 9 -28.27 13.08 -3.04
C VAL A 9 -27.91 14.20 -4.03
N PRO A 10 -26.66 14.68 -4.11
CA PRO A 10 -26.26 15.64 -5.12
C PRO A 10 -26.04 14.93 -6.47
N THR A 11 -26.80 15.30 -7.49
CA THR A 11 -26.54 14.95 -8.88
C THR A 11 -25.67 16.04 -9.54
N THR A 12 -24.42 15.71 -9.86
CA THR A 12 -23.56 16.58 -10.67
C THR A 12 -23.87 16.40 -12.15
N SER A 13 -24.63 17.34 -12.70
CA SER A 13 -24.80 17.52 -14.15
C SER A 13 -23.50 18.02 -14.79
N THR A 14 -22.92 17.24 -15.70
CA THR A 14 -21.78 17.68 -16.51
C THR A 14 -22.33 18.31 -17.80
N ASN A 15 -22.12 19.62 -17.94
CA ASN A 15 -22.50 20.39 -19.13
C ASN A 15 -21.36 20.29 -20.17
N ILE A 16 -21.65 19.75 -21.36
CA ILE A 16 -20.67 19.61 -22.44
C ILE A 16 -20.81 20.83 -23.36
N THR A 17 -19.90 21.79 -23.22
CA THR A 17 -19.74 22.88 -24.19
C THR A 17 -18.82 22.43 -25.30
N ILE A 18 -19.35 22.33 -26.52
CA ILE A 18 -18.59 22.02 -27.73
C ILE A 18 -18.17 23.36 -28.35
N THR A 19 -16.89 23.70 -28.27
CA THR A 19 -16.31 24.85 -28.97
C THR A 19 -15.28 24.34 -29.97
N SER A 20 -15.51 24.62 -31.24
CA SER A 20 -14.72 24.22 -32.39
C SER A 20 -13.69 25.30 -32.76
N THR A 21 -12.40 24.95 -32.74
CA THR A 21 -11.35 25.60 -33.53
C THR A 21 -10.17 24.64 -33.78
N PRO A 22 -9.54 24.64 -34.97
CA PRO A 22 -8.46 23.72 -35.31
C PRO A 22 -7.09 24.38 -35.15
N THR A 23 -6.13 23.76 -34.45
CA THR A 23 -4.67 23.98 -34.63
C THR A 23 -3.91 22.84 -33.95
N ALA A 24 -2.93 22.28 -34.68
CA ALA A 24 -2.16 21.09 -34.31
C ALA A 24 -1.28 21.29 -33.06
N THR A 25 -1.36 20.39 -32.08
CA THR A 25 -0.28 20.13 -31.11
C THR A 25 -0.44 18.73 -30.49
N ILE A 26 0.66 17.97 -30.51
CA ILE A 26 1.03 16.73 -29.80
C ILE A 26 0.03 16.25 -28.73
N THR A 27 -0.63 15.12 -28.99
CA THR A 27 -1.48 14.41 -28.02
C THR A 27 -0.62 13.74 -26.95
N THR A 28 -0.52 14.40 -25.80
CA THR A 28 -0.01 13.82 -24.56
C THR A 28 -1.20 13.13 -23.88
N ILE A 29 -1.11 11.81 -23.65
CA ILE A 29 -2.14 11.01 -22.99
C ILE A 29 -2.09 11.32 -21.47
N PRO A 30 -3.18 11.73 -20.82
CA PRO A 30 -3.16 11.99 -19.38
C PRO A 30 -3.16 10.67 -18.59
N THR A 31 -2.05 10.42 -17.90
CA THR A 31 -1.82 9.30 -16.99
C THR A 31 -2.76 9.37 -15.77
N ASN A 32 -3.46 8.27 -15.50
CA ASN A 32 -4.49 8.09 -14.46
C ASN A 32 -3.97 8.13 -12.99
N ASN A 33 -2.78 8.69 -12.74
CA ASN A 33 -2.09 8.63 -11.44
C ASN A 33 -2.40 9.80 -10.48
N ALA A 34 -3.17 10.81 -10.89
CA ALA A 34 -3.37 12.01 -10.09
C ALA A 34 -4.32 11.84 -8.88
N ILE A 35 -5.20 10.83 -8.89
CA ILE A 35 -6.24 10.68 -7.86
C ILE A 35 -5.67 10.08 -6.56
N ASN A 36 -4.63 9.24 -6.63
CA ASN A 36 -4.06 8.59 -5.45
C ASN A 36 -3.21 9.55 -4.59
N THR A 37 -2.53 10.51 -5.22
CA THR A 37 -1.65 11.46 -4.53
C THR A 37 -2.42 12.45 -3.66
N GLN A 38 -3.65 12.81 -4.06
CA GLN A 38 -4.45 13.80 -3.33
C GLN A 38 -5.06 13.21 -2.05
N GLN A 39 -5.46 11.92 -2.05
CA GLN A 39 -5.91 11.26 -0.81
C GLN A 39 -4.77 11.04 0.19
N GLN A 40 -3.55 10.77 -0.29
CA GLN A 40 -2.42 10.50 0.61
C GLN A 40 -1.91 11.76 1.32
N GLN A 41 -2.00 12.95 0.69
CA GLN A 41 -1.67 14.22 1.38
C GLN A 41 -2.68 14.59 2.47
N GLN A 42 -3.96 14.25 2.33
CA GLN A 42 -4.97 14.59 3.33
C GLN A 42 -4.81 13.79 4.63
N GLN A 43 -4.36 12.54 4.56
CA GLN A 43 -4.08 11.74 5.77
C GLN A 43 -2.83 12.21 6.54
N GLN A 44 -1.81 12.76 5.86
CA GLN A 44 -0.61 13.24 6.56
C GLN A 44 -0.86 14.51 7.38
N GLN A 45 -1.78 15.39 6.97
CA GLN A 45 -2.10 16.59 7.75
C GLN A 45 -2.86 16.30 9.05
N GLN A 46 -3.65 15.22 9.13
CA GLN A 46 -4.35 14.88 10.38
C GLN A 46 -3.42 14.34 11.47
N GLN A 47 -2.30 13.70 11.14
CA GLN A 47 -1.37 13.20 12.16
C GLN A 47 -0.54 14.29 12.84
N GLN A 48 -0.30 15.44 12.20
CA GLN A 48 0.46 16.54 12.83
C GLN A 48 -0.37 17.33 13.84
N GLN A 49 -1.70 17.34 13.76
CA GLN A 49 -2.53 18.05 14.75
C GLN A 49 -2.71 17.28 16.07
N GLN A 50 -2.48 15.97 16.12
CA GLN A 50 -2.56 15.20 17.38
C GLN A 50 -1.30 15.28 18.25
N GLN A 51 -0.15 15.77 17.74
CA GLN A 51 1.08 15.86 18.55
C GLN A 51 1.21 17.16 19.37
N GLN A 52 0.31 18.13 19.25
CA GLN A 52 0.37 19.39 20.01
C GLN A 52 -0.52 19.44 21.26
N GLN A 53 -1.08 18.31 21.73
CA GLN A 53 -1.94 18.27 22.93
C GLN A 53 -1.46 17.36 24.08
N LEU A 54 -0.21 16.88 24.07
CA LEU A 54 0.31 16.00 25.15
C LEU A 54 1.19 16.69 26.20
N SER A 55 1.09 18.01 26.37
CA SER A 55 1.79 18.73 27.43
C SER A 55 0.83 19.25 28.50
N SER A 56 0.22 18.35 29.27
CA SER A 56 -0.36 18.70 30.58
C SER A 56 -0.56 17.50 31.52
N SER A 57 0.26 17.50 32.58
CA SER A 57 -0.06 17.07 33.96
C SER A 57 -0.08 15.57 34.30
N PRO A 58 -0.20 15.20 35.58
CA PRO A 58 0.63 15.54 36.74
C PRO A 58 1.13 14.26 37.46
N ALA A 59 1.99 14.42 38.47
CA ALA A 59 2.36 13.34 39.40
C ALA A 59 1.11 12.79 40.13
N SER A 60 0.88 11.48 40.05
CA SER A 60 -0.15 10.78 40.83
C SER A 60 0.47 9.58 41.51
N GLY A 61 0.40 9.59 42.85
CA GLY A 61 0.94 8.56 43.71
C GLY A 61 0.25 7.22 43.51
N SER A 62 1.07 6.17 43.59
CA SER A 62 0.64 4.77 43.66
C SER A 62 -0.21 4.53 44.91
N THR A 63 -1.53 4.59 44.77
CA THR A 63 -2.42 3.85 45.66
C THR A 63 -2.59 2.45 45.09
N ALA A 64 -2.00 1.47 45.76
CA ALA A 64 -2.17 0.05 45.47
C ALA A 64 -3.63 -0.35 45.70
N SER A 65 -4.43 -0.32 44.64
CA SER A 65 -5.79 -0.88 44.61
C SER A 65 -5.67 -2.40 44.58
N ALA A 66 -6.32 -3.09 45.53
CA ALA A 66 -6.37 -4.56 45.52
C ALA A 66 -7.00 -5.08 44.22
N PRO A 67 -6.54 -6.22 43.68
CA PRO A 67 -7.08 -6.79 42.44
C PRO A 67 -8.56 -7.17 42.64
N ILE A 68 -9.45 -6.69 41.75
CA ILE A 68 -10.84 -7.14 41.69
C ILE A 68 -10.86 -8.50 40.97
N PRO A 69 -11.34 -9.58 41.59
CA PRO A 69 -11.35 -10.91 40.98
C PRO A 69 -12.22 -10.92 39.71
N GLY A 70 -11.65 -11.37 38.59
CA GLY A 70 -12.36 -11.55 37.32
C GLY A 70 -12.17 -10.44 36.28
N ILE A 71 -11.42 -9.38 36.60
CA ILE A 71 -11.00 -8.38 35.61
C ILE A 71 -9.58 -8.71 35.17
N ILE A 72 -9.45 -9.07 33.90
CA ILE A 72 -8.17 -9.19 33.21
C ILE A 72 -7.51 -7.81 33.25
N GLN A 73 -6.46 -7.67 34.06
CA GLN A 73 -5.67 -6.45 34.12
C GLN A 73 -4.33 -6.70 33.44
N PHE A 74 -4.17 -6.09 32.27
CA PHE A 74 -2.85 -5.90 31.70
C PHE A 74 -2.13 -4.83 32.49
N ASP A 75 -0.86 -5.08 32.78
CA ASP A 75 -0.01 -4.01 33.30
C ASP A 75 0.22 -2.95 32.20
N SER A 76 0.42 -1.69 32.62
CA SER A 76 0.58 -0.59 31.66
C SER A 76 1.79 -0.78 30.73
N GLN A 77 2.84 -1.42 31.24
CA GLN A 77 4.09 -1.60 30.50
C GLN A 77 3.93 -2.64 29.39
N GLN A 78 3.25 -3.75 29.65
CA GLN A 78 2.95 -4.83 28.72
C GLN A 78 2.05 -4.33 27.59
N MET A 79 1.04 -3.50 27.90
CA MET A 79 0.21 -2.86 26.87
C MET A 79 1.06 -1.97 25.95
N GLU A 80 1.93 -1.13 26.53
CA GLU A 80 2.80 -0.24 25.75
C GLU A 80 3.79 -1.01 24.88
N GLU A 81 4.41 -2.07 25.42
CA GLU A 81 5.32 -2.95 24.69
C GLU A 81 4.61 -3.65 23.53
N PHE A 82 3.40 -4.17 23.76
CA PHE A 82 2.58 -4.78 22.71
C PHE A 82 2.24 -3.78 21.60
N VAL A 83 1.77 -2.57 21.96
CA VAL A 83 1.45 -1.53 20.97
C VAL A 83 2.69 -1.11 20.18
N LYS A 84 3.84 -1.00 20.83
CA LYS A 84 5.12 -0.68 20.15
C LYS A 84 5.50 -1.77 19.16
N PHE A 85 5.37 -3.04 19.55
CA PHE A 85 5.60 -4.19 18.67
C PHE A 85 4.63 -4.19 17.48
N HIS A 86 3.32 -4.06 17.73
CA HIS A 86 2.31 -3.99 16.68
C HIS A 86 2.57 -2.86 15.66
N ARG A 87 3.00 -1.68 16.14
CA ARG A 87 3.41 -0.56 15.27
C ARG A 87 4.64 -0.89 14.43
N ALA A 88 5.56 -1.71 14.91
CA ALA A 88 6.70 -2.18 14.13
C ALA A 88 6.23 -3.10 13.00
N GLU A 89 5.36 -4.07 13.29
CA GLU A 89 4.81 -5.00 12.29
C GLU A 89 3.98 -4.28 11.21
N ILE A 90 3.20 -3.26 11.58
CA ILE A 90 2.49 -2.40 10.61
C ILE A 90 3.50 -1.73 9.65
N ARG A 91 4.63 -1.22 10.18
CA ARG A 91 5.65 -0.59 9.35
C ARG A 91 6.29 -1.58 8.38
N GLU A 92 6.65 -2.78 8.86
CA GLU A 92 7.23 -3.82 8.02
C GLU A 92 6.26 -4.25 6.90
N ALA A 93 5.00 -4.51 7.23
CA ALA A 93 3.97 -4.85 6.24
C ALA A 93 3.75 -3.72 5.21
N THR A 94 3.78 -2.46 5.66
CA THR A 94 3.67 -1.28 4.79
C THR A 94 4.86 -1.19 3.84
N ASP A 95 6.07 -1.44 4.31
CA ASP A 95 7.27 -1.41 3.48
C ASP A 95 7.30 -2.57 2.47
N CYS A 96 6.76 -3.74 2.82
CA CYS A 96 6.51 -4.81 1.86
C CYS A 96 5.55 -4.35 0.74
N THR A 97 4.44 -3.69 1.07
CA THR A 97 3.49 -3.15 0.07
C THR A 97 4.13 -2.11 -0.84
N LYS A 98 5.01 -1.24 -0.32
CA LYS A 98 5.77 -0.29 -1.15
C LYS A 98 6.71 -1.01 -2.12
N ARG A 99 7.43 -2.02 -1.63
CA ARG A 99 8.34 -2.83 -2.47
C ARG A 99 7.57 -3.56 -3.57
N GLU A 100 6.43 -4.16 -3.24
CA GLU A 100 5.53 -4.81 -4.19
C GLU A 100 5.04 -3.83 -5.27
N SER A 101 4.58 -2.64 -4.87
CA SER A 101 4.14 -1.60 -5.81
C SER A 101 5.27 -1.17 -6.76
N LYS A 102 6.50 -1.00 -6.23
CA LYS A 102 7.67 -0.66 -7.04
C LYS A 102 8.04 -1.80 -8.00
N LEU A 103 7.96 -3.04 -7.53
CA LEU A 103 8.27 -4.22 -8.31
C LEU A 103 7.31 -4.36 -9.50
N VAL A 104 6.00 -4.18 -9.27
CA VAL A 104 4.96 -4.18 -10.31
C VAL A 104 5.17 -3.05 -11.31
N ALA A 105 5.48 -1.84 -10.84
CA ALA A 105 5.75 -0.71 -11.72
C ALA A 105 6.97 -0.96 -12.62
N ASN A 106 8.06 -1.50 -12.06
CA ASN A 106 9.28 -1.81 -12.81
C ASN A 106 9.03 -2.83 -13.92
N ILE A 107 8.41 -3.98 -13.59
CA ILE A 107 8.15 -5.01 -14.62
C ILE A 107 7.17 -4.50 -15.68
N SER A 108 6.20 -3.66 -15.31
CA SER A 108 5.27 -3.06 -16.28
C SER A 108 6.01 -2.18 -17.29
N LEU A 109 6.97 -1.36 -16.84
CA LEU A 109 7.80 -0.54 -17.72
C LEU A 109 8.69 -1.41 -18.63
N ASP A 110 9.31 -2.45 -18.08
CA ASP A 110 10.17 -3.37 -18.83
C ASP A 110 9.38 -4.13 -19.92
N LEU A 111 8.15 -4.54 -19.63
CA LEU A 111 7.27 -5.20 -20.58
C LEU A 111 6.79 -4.25 -21.68
N SER A 112 6.40 -3.02 -21.33
CA SER A 112 6.00 -2.01 -22.31
C SER A 112 7.15 -1.66 -23.25
N SER A 113 8.37 -1.50 -22.75
CA SER A 113 9.55 -1.21 -23.59
C SER A 113 9.87 -2.31 -24.60
N ASN A 114 9.44 -3.55 -24.35
CA ASN A 114 9.68 -4.67 -25.26
C ASN A 114 8.59 -4.80 -26.34
N GLN A 115 7.40 -4.22 -26.13
CA GLN A 115 6.22 -4.36 -26.99
C GLN A 115 6.27 -3.50 -28.27
N ASP A 116 7.01 -2.39 -28.25
CA ASP A 116 7.06 -1.40 -29.35
C ASP A 116 7.64 -1.93 -30.69
N TYR A 117 8.08 -3.18 -30.74
CA TYR A 117 8.76 -3.77 -31.89
C TYR A 117 8.13 -5.07 -32.43
N GLU A 118 7.10 -5.61 -31.77
CA GLU A 118 6.42 -6.84 -32.20
C GLU A 118 5.44 -6.59 -33.38
N GLY A 119 5.10 -5.33 -33.68
CA GLY A 119 4.16 -4.95 -34.74
C GLY A 119 4.77 -4.61 -36.10
N VAL A 120 6.10 -4.65 -36.25
CA VAL A 120 6.74 -4.51 -37.55
C VAL A 120 7.02 -5.91 -38.06
N GLU A 121 6.24 -6.39 -39.03
CA GLU A 121 6.55 -7.60 -39.77
C GLU A 121 7.92 -7.42 -40.45
N MET A 122 8.97 -7.80 -39.72
CA MET A 122 10.35 -7.82 -40.18
C MET A 122 10.41 -8.84 -41.30
N SER A 123 10.64 -8.35 -42.51
CA SER A 123 10.94 -9.16 -43.68
C SER A 123 11.94 -10.26 -43.30
N SER A 124 11.50 -11.51 -43.44
CA SER A 124 12.04 -12.71 -42.82
C SER A 124 13.42 -13.16 -43.32
N ASP A 125 14.06 -12.40 -44.21
CA ASP A 125 15.26 -12.81 -44.94
C ASP A 125 16.59 -12.30 -44.34
N ASP A 126 16.58 -11.52 -43.24
CA ASP A 126 17.81 -11.10 -42.55
C ASP A 126 18.10 -11.96 -41.29
N PRO A 127 19.13 -12.84 -41.31
CA PRO A 127 19.51 -13.69 -40.17
C PRO A 127 19.87 -12.91 -38.90
N GLN A 128 20.29 -11.65 -39.02
CA GLN A 128 20.69 -10.83 -37.88
C GLN A 128 19.48 -10.38 -37.04
N SER A 129 18.35 -10.10 -37.69
CA SER A 129 17.10 -9.72 -37.02
C SER A 129 16.56 -10.84 -36.12
N HIS A 130 16.60 -12.09 -36.60
CA HIS A 130 16.13 -13.26 -35.84
C HIS A 130 16.92 -13.47 -34.54
N ARG A 131 18.25 -13.27 -34.57
CA ARG A 131 19.12 -13.37 -33.38
C ARG A 131 18.79 -12.30 -32.34
N ILE A 132 18.50 -11.08 -32.78
CA ILE A 132 18.15 -9.96 -31.88
C ILE A 132 16.79 -10.22 -31.21
N ALA A 133 15.80 -10.70 -31.95
CA ALA A 133 14.47 -11.04 -31.43
C ALA A 133 14.55 -12.17 -30.38
N LEU A 134 15.28 -13.24 -30.68
CA LEU A 134 15.44 -14.37 -29.75
C LEU A 134 16.16 -13.96 -28.46
N HIS A 135 17.21 -13.14 -28.58
CA HIS A 135 17.92 -12.59 -27.43
C HIS A 135 17.03 -11.69 -26.57
N ARG A 136 16.16 -10.87 -27.18
CA ARG A 136 15.17 -10.05 -26.46
C ARG A 136 14.16 -10.91 -25.71
N LYS A 137 13.65 -11.96 -26.35
CA LYS A 137 12.71 -12.91 -25.72
C LYS A 137 13.32 -13.59 -24.50
N VAL A 138 14.56 -14.05 -24.61
CA VAL A 138 15.30 -14.67 -23.48
C VAL A 138 15.48 -13.66 -22.34
N LYS A 139 15.83 -12.40 -22.65
CA LYS A 139 15.95 -11.34 -21.64
C LYS A 139 14.63 -11.07 -20.92
N SER A 140 13.53 -10.92 -21.66
CA SER A 140 12.20 -10.70 -21.10
C SER A 140 11.77 -11.86 -20.19
N SER A 141 12.02 -13.11 -20.62
CA SER A 141 11.76 -14.29 -19.80
C SER A 141 12.57 -14.28 -18.49
N HIS A 142 13.83 -13.86 -18.53
CA HIS A 142 14.67 -13.80 -17.35
C HIS A 142 14.24 -12.68 -16.39
N GLN A 143 13.83 -11.52 -16.91
CA GLN A 143 13.26 -10.43 -16.11
C GLN A 143 11.97 -10.86 -15.40
N PHE A 144 11.09 -11.58 -16.10
CA PHE A 144 9.86 -12.09 -15.50
C PHE A 144 10.15 -13.14 -14.41
N GLN A 145 11.11 -14.04 -14.65
CA GLN A 145 11.54 -15.00 -13.62
C GLN A 145 12.07 -14.28 -12.38
N LYS A 146 12.91 -13.26 -12.55
CA LYS A 146 13.41 -12.45 -11.43
C LYS A 146 12.27 -11.75 -10.69
N TYR A 147 11.30 -11.19 -11.41
CA TYR A 147 10.11 -10.57 -10.82
C TYR A 147 9.36 -11.55 -9.90
N LEU A 148 9.16 -12.80 -10.33
CA LEU A 148 8.47 -13.80 -9.50
C LEU A 148 9.24 -14.14 -8.22
N LEU A 149 10.57 -14.29 -8.31
CA LEU A 149 11.41 -14.55 -7.14
C LEU A 149 11.38 -13.36 -6.16
N ASP A 150 11.57 -12.15 -6.66
CA ASP A 150 11.52 -10.94 -5.83
C ASP A 150 10.14 -10.76 -5.18
N LEU A 151 9.06 -11.16 -5.86
CA LEU A 151 7.69 -11.12 -5.33
C LEU A 151 7.53 -12.12 -4.19
N ASP A 152 7.99 -13.36 -4.38
CA ASP A 152 7.94 -14.41 -3.36
C ASP A 152 8.67 -13.98 -2.08
N ASP A 153 9.89 -13.45 -2.19
CA ASP A 153 10.67 -12.92 -1.06
C ASP A 153 9.93 -11.80 -0.30
N ILE A 154 9.21 -10.93 -1.02
CA ILE A 154 8.41 -9.85 -0.41
C ILE A 154 7.21 -10.44 0.34
N LEU A 155 6.52 -11.41 -0.26
CA LEU A 155 5.35 -12.04 0.33
C LEU A 155 5.72 -12.87 1.56
N GLU A 156 6.83 -13.62 1.49
CA GLU A 156 7.37 -14.38 2.62
C GLU A 156 7.64 -13.45 3.82
N ARG A 157 8.34 -12.32 3.59
CA ARG A 157 8.60 -11.36 4.66
C ARG A 157 7.32 -10.74 5.24
N LYS A 158 6.35 -10.41 4.38
CA LYS A 158 5.05 -9.88 4.82
C LYS A 158 4.29 -10.90 5.68
N MET A 159 4.33 -12.17 5.28
CA MET A 159 3.73 -13.27 6.05
C MET A 159 4.41 -13.47 7.40
N ALA A 160 5.75 -13.43 7.45
CA ALA A 160 6.51 -13.54 8.69
C ALA A 160 6.16 -12.42 9.70
N ALA A 161 6.01 -11.17 9.24
CA ALA A 161 5.58 -10.06 10.08
C ALA A 161 4.16 -10.28 10.67
N VAL A 162 3.24 -10.78 9.83
CA VAL A 162 1.88 -11.12 10.27
C VAL A 162 1.89 -12.27 11.26
N GLU A 163 2.69 -13.31 11.03
CA GLU A 163 2.82 -14.46 11.92
C GLU A 163 3.39 -14.05 13.29
N ALA A 164 4.46 -13.26 13.31
CA ALA A 164 5.03 -12.73 14.55
C ALA A 164 4.01 -11.91 15.35
N LEU A 165 3.15 -11.13 14.68
CA LEU A 165 2.05 -10.44 15.33
C LEU A 165 1.00 -11.38 15.91
N ARG A 166 0.61 -12.42 15.15
CA ARG A 166 -0.35 -13.43 15.62
C ARG A 166 0.19 -14.19 16.83
N ASP A 167 1.46 -14.58 16.79
CA ASP A 167 2.12 -15.27 17.90
C ASP A 167 2.14 -14.39 19.16
N ARG A 168 2.47 -13.10 19.02
CA ARG A 168 2.47 -12.17 20.14
C ARG A 168 1.07 -11.92 20.71
N ILE A 169 0.03 -11.92 19.87
CA ILE A 169 -1.37 -11.85 20.31
C ILE A 169 -1.72 -13.09 21.12
N SER A 170 -1.44 -14.28 20.59
CA SER A 170 -1.70 -15.54 21.26
C SER A 170 -0.99 -15.63 22.61
N GLU A 171 0.28 -15.25 22.68
CA GLU A 171 1.05 -15.18 23.93
C GLU A 171 0.39 -14.24 24.95
N THR A 172 0.03 -13.03 24.53
CA THR A 172 -0.56 -12.00 25.40
C THR A 172 -1.93 -12.43 25.93
N VAL A 173 -2.73 -13.12 25.10
CA VAL A 173 -4.04 -13.66 25.51
C VAL A 173 -3.88 -14.89 26.42
N SER A 174 -2.90 -15.76 26.19
CA SER A 174 -2.66 -16.91 27.07
C SER A 174 -2.17 -16.51 28.46
N GLN A 175 -1.39 -15.42 28.59
CA GLN A 175 -0.98 -14.87 29.89
C GLN A 175 -2.15 -14.35 30.73
N VAL A 176 -3.30 -14.14 30.11
CA VAL A 176 -4.50 -13.58 30.71
C VAL A 176 -5.47 -14.64 31.25
N GLU A 177 -5.37 -15.88 30.75
CA GLU A 177 -6.26 -16.99 31.13
C GLU A 177 -5.75 -17.80 32.35
N LEU A 178 -4.60 -17.41 32.94
CA LEU A 178 -3.98 -18.01 34.13
C LEU A 178 -4.01 -17.05 35.32
#